data_AF-A0AAV8X903-F1
#
_entry.id   AF-A0AAV8X903-F1
#
_cell.length_a   1.000
_cell.length_b   1.000
_cell.length_c   1.000
_cell.angle_alpha   90.00
_cell.angle_beta   90.00
_cell.angle_gamma   90.00
#
_symmetry.space_group_name_H-M   'P 1'
#
loop_
_entity.id
_entity.type
_entity.pdbx_description
1 polymer ?
#
loop_
_entity_poly.entity_id
_entity_poly.type
_entity_poly.pdbx_seq_one_letter_code
_entity_poly.pdbx_strand_id
1 'polypeptide(L)'
;MSLYENLTDVEIFEQFVDQKIIDSLVEQSTKYALFLNNPDSKISPKEMKCVIAIMILSAYHDMYWSSEKDLNVLVVSDAMLRDRFRQIVKYLECADNTKPNNNDKMLFTTSYG
;
A
#
# COMPACT_ATOMS: atom_id res chain seq x y z
N MET A 1 -13.59 -17.27 24.58
CA MET A 1 -12.78 -16.05 24.47
C MET A 1 -12.28 -15.99 23.04
N SER A 2 -12.94 -15.19 22.21
CA SER A 2 -12.47 -14.89 20.86
C SER A 2 -11.11 -14.21 20.95
N LEU A 3 -10.22 -14.53 20.00
CA LEU A 3 -8.85 -14.02 19.94
C LEU A 3 -8.77 -12.48 19.89
N TYR A 4 -9.89 -11.80 19.62
CA TYR A 4 -9.98 -10.38 19.28
C TYR A 4 -10.89 -9.58 20.23
N GLU A 5 -11.37 -10.17 21.34
CA GLU A 5 -12.38 -9.55 22.22
C GLU A 5 -11.98 -8.20 22.85
N ASN A 6 -10.67 -7.89 22.91
CA ASN A 6 -10.15 -6.66 23.53
C ASN A 6 -9.34 -5.78 22.57
N LEU A 7 -9.43 -6.03 21.26
CA LEU A 7 -8.69 -5.27 20.25
C LEU A 7 -9.64 -4.33 19.51
N THR A 8 -9.15 -3.13 19.22
CA THR A 8 -9.79 -2.21 18.27
C THR A 8 -9.71 -2.76 16.85
N ASP A 9 -10.58 -2.29 15.96
CA ASP A 9 -10.56 -2.68 14.54
C ASP A 9 -9.19 -2.43 13.89
N VAL A 10 -8.50 -1.36 14.29
CA VAL A 10 -7.14 -1.02 13.83
C VAL A 10 -6.13 -2.04 14.34
N GLU A 11 -6.18 -2.40 15.63
CA GLU A 11 -5.25 -3.38 16.21
C GLU A 11 -5.44 -4.78 15.62
N ILE A 12 -6.68 -5.14 15.27
CA ILE A 12 -6.99 -6.38 14.53
C ILE A 12 -6.36 -6.32 13.14
N PHE A 13 -6.52 -5.20 12.42
CA PHE A 13 -5.93 -5.03 11.10
C PHE A 13 -4.39 -5.08 11.12
N GLU A 14 -3.76 -4.45 12.11
CA GLU A 14 -2.31 -4.45 12.28
C GLU A 14 -1.76 -5.85 12.67
N GLN A 15 -2.60 -6.83 13.02
CA GLN A 15 -2.17 -8.24 13.09
C GLN A 15 -1.88 -8.84 11.71
N PHE A 16 -2.53 -8.34 10.65
CA PHE A 16 -2.37 -8.83 9.28
C PHE A 16 -1.40 -7.99 8.46
N VAL A 17 -1.43 -6.67 8.66
CA VAL A 17 -0.53 -5.71 8.00
C VAL A 17 0.36 -5.10 9.08
N ASP A 18 1.32 -5.90 9.52
CA ASP A 18 2.24 -5.53 10.59
C ASP A 18 3.34 -4.57 10.10
N GLN A 19 4.15 -4.09 11.05
CA GLN A 19 5.26 -3.18 10.72
C GLN A 19 6.27 -3.80 9.75
N LYS A 20 6.47 -5.13 9.78
CA LYS A 20 7.42 -5.81 8.89
C LYS A 20 6.95 -5.76 7.44
N ILE A 21 5.64 -5.95 7.22
CA ILE A 21 5.05 -5.82 5.88
C ILE A 21 5.21 -4.37 5.39
N ILE A 22 4.91 -3.38 6.24
CA ILE A 22 5.07 -1.97 5.90
C ILE A 22 6.53 -1.64 5.53
N ASP A 23 7.49 -2.09 6.35
CA ASP A 23 8.91 -1.84 6.11
C ASP A 23 9.39 -2.50 4.81
N SER A 24 8.95 -3.73 4.54
CA SER A 24 9.23 -4.44 3.29
C SER A 24 8.70 -3.68 2.08
N LEU A 25 7.45 -3.21 2.13
CA LEU A 25 6.84 -2.43 1.05
C LEU A 25 7.59 -1.11 0.82
N VAL A 26 7.98 -0.40 1.88
CA VAL A 26 8.78 0.82 1.78
C VAL A 26 10.13 0.53 1.14
N GLU A 27 10.82 -0.53 1.57
CA GLU A 27 12.12 -0.91 1.04
C GLU A 27 12.06 -1.23 -0.46
N GLN A 28 11.16 -2.14 -0.86
CA GLN A 28 11.05 -2.57 -2.25
C GLN A 28 10.55 -1.45 -3.16
N SER A 29 9.58 -0.65 -2.69
CA SER A 29 9.10 0.50 -3.46
C SER A 29 10.18 1.57 -3.63
N THR A 30 11.03 1.77 -2.62
CA THR A 30 12.17 2.70 -2.71
C THR A 30 13.22 2.19 -3.69
N LYS A 31 13.53 0.89 -3.69
CA LYS A 31 14.43 0.26 -4.66
C LYS A 31 13.91 0.40 -6.08
N TYR A 32 12.61 0.21 -6.29
CA TYR A 32 12.01 0.35 -7.61
C TYR A 32 11.94 1.81 -8.09
N ALA A 33 11.67 2.76 -7.19
CA ALA A 33 11.78 4.18 -7.51
C ALA A 33 13.20 4.56 -7.96
N LEU A 34 14.24 4.02 -7.31
CA LEU A 34 15.63 4.20 -7.70
C LEU A 34 15.90 3.60 -9.10
N PHE A 35 15.38 2.39 -9.38
CA PHE A 35 15.47 1.76 -10.70
C PHE A 35 14.84 2.63 -11.80
N LEU A 36 13.73 3.31 -11.50
CA LEU A 36 13.07 4.28 -12.39
C LEU A 36 13.75 5.67 -12.41
N ASN A 37 14.99 5.78 -11.93
CA ASN A 37 15.79 7.01 -11.84
C ASN A 37 15.16 8.12 -10.98
N ASN A 38 14.45 7.75 -9.92
CA ASN A 38 13.98 8.68 -8.89
C ASN A 38 14.57 8.33 -7.51
N PRO A 39 15.81 8.75 -7.21
CA PRO A 39 16.52 8.39 -5.97
C PRO A 39 15.94 9.06 -4.72
N ASP A 40 15.18 10.15 -4.86
CA ASP A 40 14.62 10.94 -3.76
C ASP A 40 13.14 10.64 -3.50
N SER A 41 12.71 9.39 -3.69
CA SER A 41 11.31 9.00 -3.50
C SER A 41 10.78 9.30 -2.08
N LYS A 42 11.66 9.28 -1.08
CA LYS A 42 11.41 9.66 0.33
C LYS A 42 10.12 9.04 0.89
N ILE A 43 9.85 7.79 0.51
CA ILE A 43 8.65 7.06 0.95
C ILE A 43 8.83 6.71 2.42
N SER A 44 7.92 7.17 3.27
CA SER A 44 7.93 6.85 4.70
C SER A 44 6.96 5.70 5.05
N PRO A 45 7.20 4.96 6.14
CA PRO A 45 6.24 3.96 6.65
C PRO A 45 4.84 4.54 6.90
N LYS A 46 4.75 5.79 7.37
CA LYS A 46 3.48 6.48 7.59
C LYS A 46 2.72 6.70 6.27
N GLU A 47 3.42 7.17 5.24
CA GLU A 47 2.81 7.32 3.91
C GLU A 47 2.37 5.98 3.33
N MET A 48 3.16 4.92 3.51
CA MET A 48 2.79 3.58 3.06
C MET A 48 1.54 3.06 3.78
N LYS A 49 1.43 3.24 5.11
CA LYS A 49 0.20 2.93 5.85
C LYS A 49 -1.00 3.71 5.30
N CYS A 50 -0.84 5.00 5.01
CA CYS A 50 -1.90 5.80 4.39
C CYS A 50 -2.29 5.30 2.99
N VAL A 51 -1.34 4.91 2.14
CA VAL A 51 -1.63 4.33 0.81
C VAL A 51 -2.47 3.07 0.94
N ILE A 52 -2.11 2.14 1.82
CA ILE A 52 -2.86 0.89 2.04
C ILE A 52 -4.26 1.19 2.57
N ALA A 53 -4.40 2.11 3.53
CA ALA A 53 -5.70 2.52 4.05
C ALA A 53 -6.60 3.12 2.96
N ILE A 54 -6.04 3.98 2.09
CA ILE A 54 -6.76 4.55 0.95
C ILE A 54 -7.16 3.46 -0.06
N MET A 55 -6.30 2.47 -0.32
CA MET A 55 -6.63 1.34 -1.20
C MET A 55 -7.79 0.50 -0.64
N ILE A 56 -7.78 0.18 0.65
CA ILE A 56 -8.87 -0.55 1.33
C ILE A 56 -10.17 0.25 1.28
N LEU A 57 -10.10 1.55 1.59
CA LEU A 57 -11.26 2.43 1.51
C LEU A 57 -11.81 2.48 0.08
N SER A 58 -10.95 2.55 -0.94
CA SER A 58 -11.39 2.57 -2.34
C SER A 58 -12.05 1.26 -2.78
N ALA A 59 -11.63 0.13 -2.22
CA ALA A 59 -12.23 -1.17 -2.47
C ALA A 59 -13.57 -1.32 -1.71
N TYR A 60 -13.68 -0.77 -0.49
CA TYR A 60 -14.91 -0.77 0.29
C TYR A 60 -15.97 0.17 -0.28
N HIS A 61 -15.55 1.34 -0.77
CA HIS A 61 -16.46 2.37 -1.27
C HIS A 61 -16.96 2.10 -2.69
N ASP A 62 -16.62 0.95 -3.26
CA ASP A 62 -17.20 0.48 -4.51
C ASP A 62 -17.13 1.57 -5.59
N MET A 63 -15.90 2.03 -5.90
CA MET A 63 -15.66 2.77 -7.15
C MET A 63 -16.09 1.93 -8.39
N TYR A 64 -16.49 0.67 -8.19
CA TYR A 64 -17.10 -0.23 -9.17
C TYR A 64 -18.62 -0.47 -9.01
N TRP A 65 -19.28 -0.30 -7.84
CA TRP A 65 -20.73 -0.63 -7.68
C TRP A 65 -21.59 0.28 -6.76
N SER A 66 -21.07 1.38 -6.22
CA SER A 66 -21.82 2.26 -5.29
C SER A 66 -22.31 3.53 -5.99
N SER A 67 -23.59 3.86 -5.81
CA SER A 67 -24.23 5.07 -6.31
C SER A 67 -24.47 6.15 -5.25
N GLU A 68 -23.84 6.03 -4.07
CA GLU A 68 -23.99 7.01 -2.99
C GLU A 68 -23.05 8.22 -3.16
N LYS A 69 -23.60 9.42 -2.94
CA LYS A 69 -22.90 10.70 -3.11
C LYS A 69 -22.16 11.12 -1.83
N ASP A 70 -20.87 11.39 -2.01
CA ASP A 70 -20.12 12.45 -1.32
C ASP A 70 -19.81 12.31 0.18
N LEU A 71 -19.29 11.17 0.64
CA LEU A 71 -18.88 11.05 2.06
C LEU A 71 -17.39 10.82 2.37
N ASN A 72 -16.49 10.64 1.40
CA ASN A 72 -15.14 10.15 1.74
C ASN A 72 -13.93 10.81 1.06
N VAL A 73 -14.12 11.84 0.22
CA VAL A 73 -12.97 12.51 -0.41
C VAL A 73 -12.17 13.34 0.59
N LEU A 74 -12.83 14.00 1.56
CA LEU A 74 -12.18 14.91 2.51
C LEU A 74 -11.17 14.21 3.42
N VAL A 75 -11.55 13.05 4.00
CA VAL A 75 -10.64 12.27 4.87
C VAL A 75 -9.42 11.79 4.10
N VAL A 76 -9.58 11.38 2.83
CA VAL A 76 -8.48 10.96 1.96
C VAL A 76 -7.59 12.14 1.58
N SER A 77 -8.18 13.28 1.22
CA SER A 77 -7.41 14.48 0.83
C SER A 77 -6.64 15.09 1.99
N ASP A 78 -7.15 14.97 3.21
CA ASP A 78 -6.46 15.40 4.44
C ASP A 78 -5.31 14.44 4.80
N ALA A 79 -5.48 13.15 4.52
CA ALA A 79 -4.46 12.13 4.82
C ALA A 79 -3.28 12.16 3.84
N MET A 80 -3.53 12.36 2.54
CA MET A 80 -2.48 12.37 1.52
C MET A 80 -2.90 13.14 0.26
N LEU A 81 -1.98 13.95 -0.28
CA LEU A 81 -2.16 14.59 -1.58
C LEU A 81 -2.30 13.55 -2.69
N ARG A 82 -3.29 13.71 -3.58
CA ARG A 82 -3.59 12.78 -4.68
C ARG A 82 -2.36 12.45 -5.54
N ASP A 83 -1.56 13.45 -5.89
CA ASP A 83 -0.40 13.23 -6.76
C ASP A 83 0.74 12.52 -6.02
N ARG A 84 0.85 12.68 -4.69
CA ARG A 84 1.76 11.90 -3.85
C ARG A 84 1.31 10.45 -3.74
N PHE A 85 0.01 10.20 -3.55
CA PHE A 85 -0.57 8.86 -3.57
C PHE A 85 -0.24 8.15 -4.90
N ARG A 86 -0.52 8.79 -6.04
CA ARG A 86 -0.21 8.24 -7.37
C ARG A 86 1.28 7.98 -7.58
N GLN A 87 2.13 8.87 -7.07
CA GLN A 87 3.58 8.68 -7.13
C GLN A 87 4.00 7.42 -6.36
N ILE A 88 3.52 7.24 -5.12
CA ILE A 88 3.89 6.07 -4.31
C ILE A 88 3.33 4.78 -4.92
N VAL A 89 2.08 4.78 -5.38
CA VAL A 89 1.46 3.62 -6.03
C VAL A 89 2.20 3.21 -7.30
N LYS A 90 2.73 4.17 -8.08
CA LYS A 90 3.57 3.87 -9.25
C LYS A 90 4.83 3.08 -8.88
N TYR A 91 5.33 3.25 -7.66
CA TYR A 91 6.53 2.57 -7.18
C TYR A 91 6.22 1.32 -6.37
N LEU A 92 4.94 1.02 -6.12
CA LEU A 92 4.54 -0.03 -5.19
C LEU A 92 5.00 -1.39 -5.70
N GLU A 93 5.94 -1.99 -4.97
CA GLU A 93 6.50 -3.31 -5.24
C GLU A 93 6.45 -4.16 -3.98
N CYS A 94 6.01 -5.41 -4.15
CA CYS A 94 5.82 -6.36 -3.06
C CYS A 94 6.90 -7.45 -3.02
N ALA A 95 7.85 -7.43 -3.95
CA ALA A 95 8.86 -8.46 -4.12
C ALA A 95 10.25 -7.86 -4.37
N ASP A 96 11.29 -8.58 -3.95
CA ASP A 96 12.67 -8.26 -4.32
C ASP A 96 12.99 -8.79 -5.72
N ASN A 97 12.78 -7.93 -6.71
CA ASN A 97 13.04 -8.27 -8.12
C ASN A 97 14.55 -8.34 -8.45
N THR A 98 15.47 -8.07 -7.51
CA THR A 98 16.92 -8.17 -7.74
C THR A 98 17.46 -9.60 -7.62
N LYS A 99 16.69 -10.51 -7.02
CA LYS A 99 17.09 -11.92 -6.81
C LYS A 99 16.00 -12.86 -7.31
N PRO A 100 15.84 -13.00 -8.63
CA PRO A 100 14.74 -13.77 -9.15
C PRO A 100 14.84 -15.25 -8.80
N ASN A 101 13.81 -15.76 -8.12
CA ASN A 101 13.64 -17.19 -7.91
C ASN A 101 12.94 -17.78 -9.13
N ASN A 102 13.71 -18.43 -10.02
CA ASN A 102 13.17 -19.01 -11.26
C ASN A 102 12.17 -20.15 -11.04
N ASN A 103 12.06 -20.68 -9.82
CA ASN A 103 11.04 -21.65 -9.44
C ASN A 103 9.75 -21.00 -8.92
N ASP A 104 9.79 -19.69 -8.64
CA ASP A 104 8.64 -18.90 -8.22
C ASP A 104 8.01 -18.20 -9.44
N LYS A 105 6.90 -18.77 -9.92
CA LYS A 105 6.18 -18.23 -11.07
C LYS A 105 5.45 -16.91 -10.76
N MET A 106 5.23 -16.57 -9.48
CA MET A 106 4.53 -15.33 -9.10
C MET A 106 5.44 -14.10 -9.17
N LEU A 107 6.76 -14.28 -9.19
CA LEU A 107 7.70 -13.16 -9.29
C LEU A 107 7.57 -12.39 -10.63
N PHE A 108 7.16 -13.07 -11.70
CA PHE A 108 7.09 -12.47 -13.04
C PHE A 108 5.90 -11.50 -13.24
N THR A 109 4.94 -11.44 -12.30
CA THR A 109 3.74 -10.60 -12.47
C THR A 109 3.82 -9.23 -11.79
N THR A 110 4.86 -8.95 -11.01
CA THR A 110 5.05 -7.64 -10.36
C THR A 110 5.84 -6.65 -11.21
N SER A 111 6.54 -7.10 -12.25
CA SER A 111 7.55 -6.33 -12.99
C SER A 111 7.07 -5.68 -14.30
N TYR A 112 5.79 -5.78 -14.67
CA TYR A 112 5.25 -5.17 -15.89
C TYR A 112 3.90 -4.50 -15.65
N GLY A 113 3.93 -3.19 -15.42
CA GLY A 113 2.81 -2.26 -15.43
C GLY A 113 3.23 -0.93 -16.03
#